data_AF-F2CU74-F1
#
_entry.id   AF-F2CU74-F1
#
_cell.length_a   1.000
_cell.length_b   1.000
_cell.length_c   1.000
_cell.angle_alpha   90.00
_cell.angle_beta   90.00
_cell.angle_gamma   90.00
#
_symmetry.space_group_name_H-M   'P 1'
#
loop_
_entity.id
_entity.type
_entity.pdbx_description
1 polymer ?
#
loop_
_entity_poly.entity_id
_entity_poly.type
_entity_poly.pdbx_seq_one_letter_code
_entity_poly.pdbx_strand_id
1 'polypeptide(L)'
;FQETGWLPLHVVARDENESIIGVVPLYLKSHSRGEFVFDQSWAEAYYSYGLEYYPKLQSCVPFTPVTGQRILLRDTSYRDQVFDALVKALKNLATKLNVSSLHITFPSEGEFSKLKDSGLLQRIGLQYHWRNRNYKCFDDFLMDLKQPKRKNIRQERKKIPAQNLKMKRLRGDEITSSHWDTFYKFYRNTTDNHWGRAYLTREFFHLLGEKMGDKMHISPICILKLAITRQLKQP
;
A
#
# COMPACT_ATOMS: atom_id res chain seq x y z
N PHE A 1 3.96 8.59 -18.78
CA PHE A 1 3.26 8.70 -17.48
C PHE A 1 1.73 8.66 -17.59
N GLN A 2 1.13 8.93 -18.75
CA GLN A 2 -0.33 8.94 -18.91
C GLN A 2 -1.02 7.59 -18.65
N GLU A 3 -0.36 6.45 -18.93
CA GLU A 3 -0.99 5.14 -18.71
C GLU A 3 -1.08 4.73 -17.23
N THR A 4 0.02 4.87 -16.47
CA THR A 4 0.06 4.44 -15.06
C THR A 4 -0.23 5.57 -14.07
N GLY A 5 -0.06 6.82 -14.51
CA GLY A 5 -0.15 8.02 -13.70
C GLY A 5 0.98 8.20 -12.69
N TRP A 6 2.13 7.56 -12.90
CA TRP A 6 3.35 7.71 -12.10
C TRP A 6 4.54 8.10 -12.99
N LEU A 7 5.20 9.20 -12.67
CA LEU A 7 6.51 9.56 -13.23
C LEU A 7 7.53 9.68 -12.08
N PRO A 8 8.53 8.80 -11.99
CA PRO A 8 9.57 8.91 -10.97
C PRO A 8 10.37 10.20 -11.13
N LEU A 9 10.47 10.98 -10.04
CA LEU A 9 11.26 12.21 -9.93
C LEU A 9 12.02 12.22 -8.60
N HIS A 10 12.68 11.12 -8.25
CA HIS A 10 13.37 10.98 -6.96
C HIS A 10 14.40 12.11 -6.74
N VAL A 11 14.45 12.62 -5.51
CA VAL A 11 15.42 13.66 -5.12
C VAL A 11 16.56 12.99 -4.37
N VAL A 12 17.79 13.32 -4.74
CA VAL A 12 19.01 12.77 -4.12
C VAL A 12 19.86 13.94 -3.64
N ALA A 13 20.21 13.94 -2.35
CA ALA A 13 21.22 14.82 -1.78
C ALA A 13 22.58 14.12 -1.81
N ARG A 14 23.60 14.84 -2.28
CA ARG A 14 25.00 14.42 -2.29
C ARG A 14 25.85 15.40 -1.50
N ASP A 15 26.90 14.92 -0.87
CA ASP A 15 27.94 15.76 -0.28
C ASP A 15 28.97 16.20 -1.34
N GLU A 16 29.99 16.94 -0.91
CA GLU A 16 31.09 17.44 -1.75
C GLU A 16 31.91 16.32 -2.43
N ASN A 17 31.85 15.10 -1.88
CA ASN A 17 32.53 13.92 -2.42
C ASN A 17 31.59 13.08 -3.30
N GLU A 18 30.46 13.64 -3.76
CA GLU A 18 29.41 12.96 -4.55
C GLU A 18 28.76 11.76 -3.83
N SER A 19 28.94 11.64 -2.52
CA SER A 19 28.36 10.55 -1.74
C SER A 19 26.90 10.83 -1.42
N ILE A 20 26.02 9.85 -1.64
CA ILE A 20 24.57 9.98 -1.38
C ILE A 20 24.31 10.07 0.14
N ILE A 21 23.92 11.25 0.60
CA ILE A 21 23.61 11.53 2.01
C ILE A 21 22.10 11.59 2.29
N GLY A 22 21.27 11.68 1.25
CA GLY A 22 19.83 11.57 1.40
C GLY A 22 19.08 11.23 0.11
N VAL A 23 17.93 10.60 0.24
CA VAL A 23 17.05 10.21 -0.87
C VAL A 23 15.59 10.41 -0.48
N VAL A 24 14.82 11.05 -1.36
CA VAL A 24 13.37 11.15 -1.26
C VAL A 24 12.75 10.41 -2.44
N PRO A 25 12.05 9.28 -2.22
CA PRO A 25 11.21 8.68 -3.23
C PRO A 25 10.11 9.69 -3.54
N LEU A 26 10.15 10.23 -4.75
CA LEU A 26 9.23 11.25 -5.23
C LEU A 26 8.73 10.89 -6.63
N TYR A 27 7.47 11.19 -6.87
CA TYR A 27 6.78 10.92 -8.14
C TYR A 27 5.92 12.13 -8.52
N LEU A 28 5.88 12.46 -9.82
CA LEU A 28 4.85 13.32 -10.39
C LEU A 28 3.65 12.47 -10.76
N LYS A 29 2.48 12.85 -10.24
CA LYS A 29 1.24 12.09 -10.33
C LYS A 29 0.21 12.84 -11.16
N SER A 30 -0.37 12.17 -12.15
CA SER A 30 -1.51 12.68 -12.93
C SER A 30 -2.88 12.23 -12.38
N HIS A 31 -2.89 11.35 -11.37
CA HIS A 31 -4.08 10.92 -10.62
C HIS A 31 -3.70 10.26 -9.29
N SER A 32 -4.61 10.20 -8.31
CA SER A 32 -4.32 9.63 -6.97
C SER A 32 -4.35 8.09 -6.86
N ARG A 33 -4.56 7.36 -7.97
CA ARG A 33 -4.58 5.88 -7.92
C ARG A 33 -3.24 5.32 -7.44
N GLY A 34 -3.31 4.37 -6.51
CA GLY A 34 -2.17 3.66 -5.92
C GLY A 34 -1.51 4.35 -4.72
N GLU A 35 -2.01 5.51 -4.28
CA GLU A 35 -1.48 6.27 -3.14
C GLU A 35 -2.07 5.85 -1.80
N PHE A 36 -3.21 5.13 -1.81
CA PHE A 36 -3.97 4.72 -0.63
C PHE A 36 -4.43 5.89 0.27
N VAL A 37 -4.36 7.11 -0.26
CA VAL A 37 -4.97 8.32 0.25
C VAL A 37 -5.88 8.84 -0.86
N PHE A 38 -7.17 8.96 -0.58
CA PHE A 38 -8.15 9.41 -1.57
C PHE A 38 -8.28 10.93 -1.50
N ASP A 39 -7.83 11.60 -2.55
CA ASP A 39 -7.88 13.06 -2.70
C ASP A 39 -8.96 13.50 -3.71
N GLN A 40 -9.94 12.63 -3.97
CA GLN A 40 -10.99 12.91 -4.94
C GLN A 40 -11.78 14.17 -4.58
N SER A 41 -12.08 14.38 -3.30
CA SER A 41 -12.75 15.60 -2.82
C SER A 41 -11.92 16.88 -3.07
N TRP A 42 -10.58 16.79 -3.00
CA TRP A 42 -9.71 17.93 -3.33
C TRP A 42 -9.71 18.20 -4.84
N ALA A 43 -9.62 17.14 -5.64
CA ALA A 43 -9.69 17.26 -7.09
C ALA A 43 -11.02 17.87 -7.55
N GLU A 44 -12.14 17.38 -7.01
CA GLU A 44 -13.48 17.91 -7.30
C GLU A 44 -13.61 19.38 -6.88
N ALA A 45 -13.09 19.77 -5.72
CA ALA A 45 -13.07 21.16 -5.29
C ALA A 45 -12.28 22.05 -6.28
N TYR A 46 -11.06 21.67 -6.66
CA TYR A 46 -10.26 22.42 -7.63
C TYR A 46 -11.01 22.61 -8.96
N TYR A 47 -11.57 21.52 -9.50
CA TYR A 47 -12.31 21.57 -10.76
C TYR A 47 -13.57 22.43 -10.67
N SER A 48 -14.25 22.45 -9.51
CA SER A 48 -15.40 23.34 -9.30
C SER A 48 -15.06 24.84 -9.36
N TYR A 49 -13.79 25.18 -9.12
CA TYR A 49 -13.25 26.54 -9.27
C TYR A 49 -12.48 26.74 -10.59
N GLY A 50 -12.56 25.80 -11.54
CA GLY A 50 -11.87 25.88 -12.83
C GLY A 50 -10.35 25.71 -12.74
N LEU A 51 -9.83 25.15 -11.64
CA LEU A 51 -8.41 24.89 -11.43
C LEU A 51 -8.08 23.40 -11.67
N GLU A 52 -6.87 23.12 -12.15
CA GLU A 52 -6.37 21.76 -12.27
C GLU A 52 -5.74 21.27 -10.97
N TYR A 53 -6.20 20.13 -10.45
CA TYR A 53 -5.60 19.50 -9.27
C TYR A 53 -4.39 18.63 -9.61
N TYR A 54 -4.23 18.19 -10.86
CA TYR A 54 -3.08 17.42 -11.31
C TYR A 54 -2.33 18.20 -12.40
N PRO A 55 -1.01 18.03 -12.52
CA PRO A 55 -0.18 17.10 -11.76
C PRO A 55 0.14 17.58 -10.34
N LYS A 56 0.39 16.61 -9.45
CA LYS A 56 0.90 16.84 -8.09
C LYS A 56 2.19 16.07 -7.84
N LEU A 57 3.00 16.54 -6.90
CA LEU A 57 4.16 15.79 -6.40
C LEU A 57 3.76 14.91 -5.22
N GLN A 58 4.21 13.66 -5.23
CA GLN A 58 3.89 12.66 -4.22
C GLN A 58 5.15 11.93 -3.77
N SER A 59 5.48 12.08 -2.49
CA SER A 59 6.46 11.24 -1.81
C SER A 59 5.75 10.12 -1.06
N CYS A 60 5.99 8.88 -1.47
CA CYS A 60 5.41 7.68 -0.86
C CYS A 60 6.20 6.43 -1.26
N VAL A 61 5.90 5.31 -0.58
CA VAL A 61 6.15 3.98 -1.11
C VAL A 61 4.93 3.59 -1.94
N PRO A 62 5.05 3.35 -3.26
CA PRO A 62 3.91 3.01 -4.09
C PRO A 62 3.17 1.79 -3.56
N PHE A 63 1.85 1.85 -3.67
CA PHE A 63 0.93 0.76 -3.34
C PHE A 63 1.00 0.23 -1.89
N THR A 64 1.55 1.00 -0.96
CA THR A 64 1.76 0.56 0.43
C THR A 64 1.37 1.65 1.43
N PRO A 65 0.26 1.52 2.18
CA PRO A 65 -0.18 2.51 3.17
C PRO A 65 0.52 2.33 4.54
N VAL A 66 1.84 2.15 4.53
CA VAL A 66 2.62 1.87 5.76
C VAL A 66 3.41 3.09 6.18
N THR A 67 3.24 3.48 7.44
CA THR A 67 4.05 4.52 8.09
C THR A 67 5.53 4.15 8.06
N GLY A 68 6.37 5.09 7.63
CA GLY A 68 7.82 4.92 7.63
C GLY A 68 8.53 6.14 7.07
N GLN A 69 9.86 6.07 7.00
CA GLN A 69 10.66 7.17 6.47
C GLN A 69 10.32 7.46 5.01
N ARG A 70 10.22 8.74 4.66
CA ARG A 70 10.02 9.25 3.29
C ARG A 70 11.19 10.11 2.84
N ILE A 71 11.93 10.66 3.79
CA ILE A 71 13.19 11.34 3.58
C ILE A 71 14.25 10.43 4.21
N LEU A 72 14.84 9.57 3.36
CA LEU A 72 15.87 8.63 3.77
C LEU A 72 17.18 9.40 3.91
N LEU A 73 17.77 9.37 5.09
CA LEU A 73 19.00 10.13 5.38
C LEU A 73 20.07 9.18 5.89
N ARG A 74 21.30 9.42 5.45
CA ARG A 74 22.47 8.78 6.05
C ARG A 74 22.65 9.26 7.49
N ASP A 75 23.16 8.39 8.35
CA ASP A 75 23.51 8.77 9.71
C ASP A 75 24.84 9.55 9.68
N THR A 76 24.74 10.86 9.89
CA THR A 76 25.85 11.82 9.80
C THR A 76 25.63 12.93 10.83
N SER A 77 26.69 13.63 11.21
CA SER A 77 26.60 14.76 12.16
C SER A 77 25.73 15.92 11.66
N TYR A 78 25.56 16.05 10.34
CA TYR A 78 24.78 17.11 9.68
C TYR A 78 23.42 16.61 9.15
N ARG A 79 22.94 15.44 9.61
CA ARG A 79 21.68 14.81 9.18
C ARG A 79 20.48 15.77 9.13
N ASP A 80 20.30 16.59 10.17
CA ASP A 80 19.17 17.52 10.24
C ASP A 80 19.28 18.66 9.21
N GLN A 81 20.50 19.12 8.91
CA GLN A 81 20.72 20.11 7.85
C GLN A 81 20.37 19.52 6.47
N VAL A 82 20.68 18.24 6.23
CA VAL A 82 20.28 17.54 4.99
C VAL A 82 18.77 17.40 4.90
N PHE A 83 18.10 17.09 6.02
CA PHE A 83 16.64 17.05 6.07
C PHE A 83 16.04 18.38 5.63
N ASP A 84 16.46 19.48 6.25
CA ASP A 84 15.94 20.83 5.95
C ASP A 84 16.22 21.24 4.51
N ALA A 85 17.42 20.94 4.01
CA ALA A 85 17.79 21.19 2.61
C ALA A 85 16.91 20.40 1.63
N LEU A 86 16.61 19.13 1.92
CA LEU A 86 15.72 18.31 1.10
C LEU A 86 14.29 18.84 1.14
N VAL A 87 13.75 19.22 2.30
CA VAL A 87 12.40 19.80 2.40
C VAL A 87 12.30 21.09 1.61
N LYS A 88 13.31 21.97 1.71
CA LYS A 88 13.40 23.19 0.90
C LYS A 88 13.46 22.88 -0.60
N ALA A 89 14.27 21.90 -1.00
CA ALA A 89 14.38 21.48 -2.39
C ALA A 89 13.05 20.93 -2.93
N LEU A 90 12.31 20.15 -2.15
CA LEU A 90 10.99 19.64 -2.52
C LEU A 90 9.97 20.77 -2.75
N LYS A 91 9.93 21.77 -1.86
CA LYS A 91 9.07 22.95 -2.01
C LYS A 91 9.42 23.75 -3.27
N ASN A 92 10.72 24.00 -3.48
CA ASN A 92 11.20 24.70 -4.67
C ASN A 92 10.89 23.93 -5.96
N LEU A 93 11.02 22.60 -5.94
CA LEU A 93 10.69 21.75 -7.07
C LEU A 93 9.19 21.81 -7.38
N ALA A 94 8.33 21.82 -6.36
CA ALA A 94 6.89 21.96 -6.54
C ALA A 94 6.54 23.27 -7.25
N THR A 95 7.14 24.40 -6.82
CA THR A 95 6.97 25.69 -7.49
C THR A 95 7.53 25.68 -8.92
N LYS A 96 8.74 25.15 -9.12
CA LYS A 96 9.38 25.11 -10.45
C LYS A 96 8.61 24.28 -11.47
N LEU A 97 8.01 23.17 -11.05
CA LEU A 97 7.19 22.31 -11.91
C LEU A 97 5.76 22.82 -12.08
N ASN A 98 5.38 23.92 -11.40
CA ASN A 98 4.03 24.48 -11.40
C ASN A 98 2.96 23.42 -11.08
N VAL A 99 3.23 22.57 -10.08
CA VAL A 99 2.26 21.55 -9.63
C VAL A 99 1.31 22.14 -8.60
N SER A 100 0.10 21.57 -8.53
CA SER A 100 -0.94 22.01 -7.58
C SER A 100 -0.52 21.84 -6.11
N SER A 101 0.23 20.77 -5.81
CA SER A 101 0.58 20.41 -4.43
C SER A 101 1.77 19.45 -4.34
N LEU A 102 2.36 19.40 -3.14
CA LEU A 102 3.33 18.40 -2.70
C LEU A 102 2.73 17.62 -1.53
N HIS A 103 2.71 16.29 -1.67
CA HIS A 103 2.20 15.37 -0.67
C HIS A 103 3.31 14.45 -0.18
N ILE A 104 3.38 14.25 1.13
CA ILE A 104 4.25 13.24 1.77
C ILE A 104 3.34 12.33 2.58
N THR A 105 3.07 11.12 2.10
CA THR A 105 2.07 10.23 2.71
C THR A 105 2.70 9.13 3.57
N PHE A 106 2.10 8.93 4.74
CA PHE A 106 2.56 8.03 5.78
C PHE A 106 4.03 8.26 6.22
N PRO A 107 4.47 9.52 6.47
CA PRO A 107 5.78 9.78 7.05
C PRO A 107 5.85 9.21 8.46
N SER A 108 7.06 8.96 8.96
CA SER A 108 7.27 8.64 10.37
C SER A 108 6.80 9.79 11.28
N GLU A 109 6.52 9.50 12.55
CA GLU A 109 6.06 10.52 13.51
C GLU A 109 7.05 11.69 13.65
N GLY A 110 8.36 11.40 13.66
CA GLY A 110 9.39 12.43 13.69
C GLY A 110 9.39 13.33 12.45
N GLU A 111 9.25 12.74 11.25
CA GLU A 111 9.12 13.51 10.00
C GLU A 111 7.81 14.31 9.98
N PHE A 112 6.70 13.73 10.43
CA PHE A 112 5.39 14.37 10.47
C PHE A 112 5.41 15.67 11.28
N SER A 113 6.12 15.68 12.42
CA SER A 113 6.33 16.87 13.23
C SER A 113 7.26 17.87 12.56
N LYS A 114 8.45 17.45 12.11
CA LYS A 114 9.43 18.36 11.47
C LYS A 114 8.90 19.01 10.18
N LEU A 115 8.13 18.28 9.38
CA LEU A 115 7.51 18.80 8.15
C LEU A 115 6.48 19.89 8.44
N LYS A 116 5.75 19.81 9.56
CA LYS A 116 4.84 20.86 10.01
C LYS A 116 5.59 22.15 10.30
N ASP A 117 6.69 22.05 11.05
CA ASP A 117 7.53 23.20 11.40
C ASP A 117 8.18 23.84 10.15
N SER A 118 8.33 23.06 9.07
CA SER A 118 8.77 23.53 7.75
C SER A 118 7.65 24.14 6.88
N GLY A 119 6.43 24.27 7.42
CA GLY A 119 5.28 24.90 6.78
C GLY A 119 4.41 23.98 5.92
N LEU A 120 4.54 22.65 6.03
CA LEU A 120 3.58 21.73 5.40
C LEU A 120 2.33 21.56 6.28
N LEU A 121 1.18 21.39 5.64
CA LEU A 121 -0.07 21.12 6.34
C LEU A 121 -0.16 19.65 6.75
N GLN A 122 -0.60 19.42 7.99
CA GLN A 122 -0.80 18.09 8.54
C GLN A 122 -2.21 17.58 8.25
N ARG A 123 -2.30 16.39 7.65
CA ARG A 123 -3.57 15.64 7.51
C ARG A 123 -3.48 14.35 8.31
N ILE A 124 -4.44 14.18 9.22
CA ILE A 124 -4.53 12.98 10.06
C ILE A 124 -5.50 12.00 9.40
N GLY A 125 -5.06 10.75 9.26
CA GLY A 125 -5.89 9.63 8.82
C GLY A 125 -5.98 8.57 9.91
N LEU A 126 -7.07 7.79 9.92
CA LEU A 126 -7.23 6.68 10.86
C LEU A 126 -6.76 5.37 10.21
N GLN A 127 -5.88 4.66 10.90
CA GLN A 127 -5.46 3.32 10.52
C GLN A 127 -5.75 2.34 11.65
N TYR A 128 -6.26 1.16 11.30
CA TYR A 128 -6.46 0.07 12.25
C TYR A 128 -5.33 -0.92 12.10
N HIS A 129 -4.48 -1.02 13.13
CA HIS A 129 -3.41 -2.00 13.18
C HIS A 129 -3.83 -3.13 14.13
N TRP A 130 -3.87 -4.36 13.61
CA TRP A 130 -4.02 -5.52 14.47
C TRP A 130 -2.66 -5.88 15.07
N ARG A 131 -2.60 -6.04 16.40
CA ARG A 131 -1.41 -6.50 17.12
C ARG A 131 -1.80 -7.73 17.93
N ASN A 132 -0.94 -8.74 17.91
CA ASN A 132 -1.12 -9.89 18.79
C ASN A 132 -0.88 -9.45 20.25
N ARG A 133 -1.91 -9.53 21.11
CA ARG A 133 -1.82 -9.20 22.54
C ARG A 133 -1.37 -10.41 23.37
N ASN A 134 -0.31 -11.08 22.92
CA ASN A 134 0.22 -12.31 23.51
C ASN A 134 -0.72 -13.53 23.48
N TYR A 135 -1.71 -13.54 22.57
CA TYR A 135 -2.57 -14.70 22.34
C TYR A 135 -1.71 -15.92 21.96
N LYS A 136 -1.96 -17.05 22.61
CA LYS A 136 -1.27 -18.32 22.36
C LYS A 136 -2.05 -19.16 21.36
N CYS A 137 -3.36 -18.98 21.31
CA CYS A 137 -4.23 -19.64 20.37
C CYS A 137 -5.30 -18.70 19.79
N PHE A 138 -6.04 -19.21 18.80
CA PHE A 138 -7.11 -18.44 18.16
C PHE A 138 -8.28 -18.16 19.12
N ASP A 139 -8.54 -19.06 20.07
CA ASP A 139 -9.61 -18.86 21.06
C ASP A 139 -9.30 -17.72 22.03
N ASP A 140 -8.03 -17.51 22.40
CA ASP A 140 -7.61 -16.36 23.21
C ASP A 140 -7.98 -15.05 22.51
N PHE A 141 -7.69 -14.94 21.21
CA PHE A 141 -8.10 -13.79 20.40
C PHE A 141 -9.63 -13.61 20.36
N LEU A 142 -10.39 -14.70 20.28
CA LEU A 142 -11.85 -14.62 20.27
C LEU A 142 -12.44 -14.15 21.61
N MET A 143 -11.75 -14.39 22.72
CA MET A 143 -12.24 -13.95 24.04
C MET A 143 -12.27 -12.43 24.17
N ASP A 144 -11.39 -11.71 23.48
CA ASP A 144 -11.38 -10.24 23.42
C ASP A 144 -12.52 -9.64 22.57
N LEU A 145 -13.26 -10.46 21.81
CA LEU A 145 -14.37 -10.00 20.99
C LEU A 145 -15.72 -10.11 21.74
N LYS A 146 -16.63 -9.17 21.45
CA LYS A 146 -18.03 -9.25 21.91
C LYS A 146 -18.67 -10.57 21.47
N GLN A 147 -19.52 -11.14 22.35
CA GLN A 147 -20.12 -12.47 22.16
C GLN A 147 -20.77 -12.67 20.76
N PRO A 148 -21.53 -11.73 20.17
CA PRO A 148 -22.11 -11.93 18.85
C PRO A 148 -21.05 -12.10 17.75
N LYS A 149 -19.98 -11.28 17.78
CA LYS A 149 -18.90 -11.36 16.80
C LYS A 149 -18.12 -12.67 16.96
N ARG A 150 -17.83 -13.08 18.20
CA ARG A 150 -17.21 -14.36 18.50
C ARG A 150 -18.04 -15.54 18.00
N LYS A 151 -19.35 -15.56 18.26
CA LYS A 151 -20.28 -16.62 17.80
C LYS A 151 -20.27 -16.72 16.28
N ASN A 152 -20.37 -15.60 15.57
CA ASN A 152 -20.37 -15.57 14.11
C ASN A 152 -19.06 -16.10 13.53
N ILE A 153 -17.90 -15.68 14.04
CA ILE A 153 -16.59 -16.18 13.58
C ILE A 153 -16.47 -17.70 13.78
N ARG A 154 -16.93 -18.22 14.93
CA ARG A 154 -16.93 -19.67 15.19
C ARG A 154 -17.84 -20.42 14.21
N GLN A 155 -19.03 -19.89 13.92
CA GLN A 155 -19.95 -20.50 12.97
C GLN A 155 -19.36 -20.51 11.54
N GLU A 156 -18.79 -19.41 11.07
CA GLU A 156 -18.14 -19.37 9.74
C GLU A 156 -17.00 -20.38 9.64
N ARG A 157 -16.16 -20.50 10.68
CA ARG A 157 -15.06 -21.47 10.67
C ARG A 157 -15.53 -22.93 10.67
N LYS A 158 -16.67 -23.23 11.28
CA LYS A 158 -17.26 -24.59 11.25
C LYS A 158 -17.75 -24.99 9.85
N LYS A 159 -18.11 -24.02 8.99
CA LYS A 159 -18.54 -24.30 7.62
C LYS A 159 -17.42 -24.87 6.74
N ILE A 160 -16.16 -24.53 7.04
CA ILE A 160 -14.99 -24.96 6.27
C ILE A 160 -14.90 -26.51 6.17
N PRO A 161 -14.78 -27.26 7.27
CA PRO A 161 -14.76 -28.72 7.20
C PRO A 161 -16.11 -29.29 6.72
N ALA A 162 -17.24 -28.66 7.07
CA ALA A 162 -18.56 -29.11 6.61
C ALA A 162 -18.72 -29.05 5.07
N GLN A 163 -17.98 -28.16 4.40
CA GLN A 163 -17.94 -28.03 2.95
C GLN A 163 -16.77 -28.80 2.32
N ASN A 164 -16.10 -29.68 3.07
CA ASN A 164 -14.88 -30.38 2.64
C ASN A 164 -13.76 -29.44 2.15
N LEU A 165 -13.73 -28.20 2.66
CA LEU A 165 -12.70 -27.22 2.34
C LEU A 165 -11.49 -27.37 3.27
N LYS A 166 -10.29 -27.15 2.72
CA LYS A 166 -9.05 -27.06 3.49
C LYS A 166 -8.45 -25.68 3.34
N MET A 167 -8.07 -25.09 4.47
CA MET A 167 -7.26 -23.87 4.49
C MET A 167 -5.79 -24.24 4.68
N LYS A 168 -4.94 -23.82 3.75
CA LYS A 168 -3.49 -23.91 3.86
C LYS A 168 -2.91 -22.51 3.81
N ARG A 169 -1.91 -22.25 4.64
CA ARG A 169 -1.07 -21.06 4.54
C ARG A 169 0.15 -21.45 3.71
N LEU A 170 0.47 -20.65 2.71
CA LEU A 170 1.65 -20.84 1.87
C LEU A 170 2.63 -19.71 2.16
N ARG A 171 3.92 -20.05 2.26
CA ARG A 171 4.99 -19.10 2.55
C ARG A 171 6.12 -19.27 1.56
N GLY A 172 6.76 -18.16 1.17
CA GLY A 172 7.95 -18.18 0.34
C GLY A 172 7.83 -19.09 -0.88
N ASP A 173 8.71 -20.09 -0.95
CA ASP A 173 8.82 -21.07 -2.03
C ASP A 173 7.62 -22.03 -2.15
N GLU A 174 6.78 -22.17 -1.11
CA GLU A 174 5.50 -22.88 -1.23
C GLU A 174 4.51 -22.18 -2.19
N ILE A 175 4.75 -20.90 -2.50
CA ILE A 175 3.92 -20.09 -3.38
C ILE A 175 4.43 -20.23 -4.82
N THR A 176 3.85 -21.17 -5.55
CA THR A 176 4.13 -21.37 -6.97
C THR A 176 3.46 -20.32 -7.88
N SER A 177 3.90 -20.26 -9.14
CA SER A 177 3.29 -19.45 -10.21
C SER A 177 1.78 -19.68 -10.36
N SER A 178 1.30 -20.91 -10.20
CA SER A 178 -0.13 -21.22 -10.33
C SER A 178 -0.96 -20.67 -9.15
N HIS A 179 -0.36 -20.50 -7.98
CA HIS A 179 -1.00 -19.81 -6.86
C HIS A 179 -1.16 -18.32 -7.15
N TRP A 180 -0.14 -17.67 -7.74
CA TRP A 180 -0.23 -16.26 -8.15
C TRP A 180 -1.28 -16.02 -9.23
N ASP A 181 -1.41 -16.92 -10.20
CA ASP A 181 -2.45 -16.85 -11.23
C ASP A 181 -3.85 -17.00 -10.63
N THR A 182 -3.99 -17.90 -9.67
CA THR A 182 -5.26 -18.08 -8.94
C THR A 182 -5.58 -16.84 -8.10
N PHE A 183 -4.59 -16.26 -7.42
CA PHE A 183 -4.76 -15.04 -6.63
C PHE A 183 -5.16 -13.84 -7.51
N TYR A 184 -4.54 -13.70 -8.69
CA TYR A 184 -4.89 -12.67 -9.65
C TYR A 184 -6.36 -12.77 -10.10
N LYS A 185 -6.86 -13.99 -10.34
CA LYS A 185 -8.28 -14.21 -10.64
C LYS A 185 -9.19 -13.77 -9.48
N PHE A 186 -8.82 -14.06 -8.24
CA PHE A 186 -9.58 -13.59 -7.07
C PHE A 186 -9.57 -12.07 -6.93
N TYR A 187 -8.40 -11.44 -7.14
CA TYR A 187 -8.26 -9.99 -7.16
C TYR A 187 -9.20 -9.36 -8.21
N ARG A 188 -9.15 -9.87 -9.46
CA ARG A 188 -10.03 -9.44 -10.56
C ARG A 188 -11.50 -9.62 -10.23
N ASN A 189 -11.91 -10.79 -9.75
CA ASN A 189 -13.29 -11.05 -9.36
C ASN A 189 -13.76 -10.09 -8.24
N THR A 190 -12.88 -9.71 -7.33
CA THR A 190 -13.22 -8.76 -6.26
C THR A 190 -13.46 -7.36 -6.83
N THR A 191 -12.60 -6.90 -7.74
CA THR A 191 -12.73 -5.59 -8.38
C THR A 191 -13.93 -5.51 -9.33
N ASP A 192 -14.18 -6.58 -10.09
CA ASP A 192 -15.29 -6.61 -11.06
C ASP A 192 -16.66 -6.59 -10.35
N ASN A 193 -16.74 -7.16 -9.13
CA ASN A 193 -17.94 -7.16 -8.30
C ASN A 193 -18.12 -5.89 -7.43
N HIS A 194 -17.09 -5.05 -7.30
CA HIS A 194 -17.12 -3.85 -6.45
C HIS A 194 -16.52 -2.66 -7.19
N TRP A 195 -17.38 -1.77 -7.75
CA TRP A 195 -17.15 -0.39 -8.25
C TRP A 195 -15.70 0.12 -8.37
N GLY A 196 -14.79 -0.66 -8.95
CA GLY A 196 -13.36 -0.46 -8.80
C GLY A 196 -12.62 -0.99 -10.02
N ARG A 197 -11.53 -0.32 -10.39
CA ARG A 197 -10.64 -0.78 -11.47
C ARG A 197 -9.53 -1.63 -10.89
N ALA A 198 -9.30 -2.80 -11.48
CA ALA A 198 -8.09 -3.57 -11.23
C ALA A 198 -6.86 -2.79 -11.72
N TYR A 199 -6.03 -2.32 -10.80
CA TYR A 199 -4.81 -1.55 -11.09
C TYR A 199 -3.52 -2.35 -10.85
N LEU A 200 -3.60 -3.52 -10.20
CA LEU A 200 -2.48 -4.47 -10.09
C LEU A 200 -2.57 -5.48 -11.24
N THR A 201 -1.47 -5.66 -11.97
CA THR A 201 -1.40 -6.59 -13.11
C THR A 201 -1.08 -8.00 -12.65
N ARG A 202 -1.23 -8.98 -13.56
CA ARG A 202 -0.80 -10.35 -13.28
C ARG A 202 0.71 -10.39 -13.00
N GLU A 203 1.48 -9.67 -13.80
CA GLU A 203 2.94 -9.57 -13.74
C GLU A 203 3.40 -8.98 -12.40
N PHE A 204 2.66 -8.02 -11.84
CA PHE A 204 2.92 -7.49 -10.50
C PHE A 204 2.96 -8.62 -9.46
N PHE A 205 1.99 -9.53 -9.47
CA PHE A 205 1.93 -10.63 -8.49
C PHE A 205 3.09 -11.63 -8.64
N HIS A 206 3.51 -11.91 -9.88
CA HIS A 206 4.68 -12.76 -10.13
C HIS A 206 5.99 -12.10 -9.68
N LEU A 207 6.19 -10.83 -10.04
CA LEU A 207 7.34 -10.05 -9.59
C LEU A 207 7.39 -9.91 -8.07
N LEU A 208 6.23 -9.80 -7.44
CA LEU A 208 6.12 -9.73 -5.99
C LEU A 208 6.64 -11.00 -5.32
N GLY A 209 6.29 -12.18 -5.85
CA GLY A 209 6.85 -13.45 -5.40
C GLY A 209 8.36 -13.56 -5.61
N GLU A 210 8.84 -13.17 -6.79
CA GLU A 210 10.28 -13.22 -7.14
C GLU A 210 11.12 -12.29 -6.25
N LYS A 211 10.68 -11.04 -6.04
CA LYS A 211 11.47 -10.01 -5.37
C LYS A 211 11.35 -10.03 -3.85
N MET A 212 10.25 -10.54 -3.29
CA MET A 212 10.05 -10.58 -1.84
C MET A 212 10.21 -11.96 -1.20
N GLY A 213 10.14 -13.05 -1.97
CA GLY A 213 10.47 -14.40 -1.51
C GLY A 213 9.82 -14.79 -0.19
N ASP A 214 10.65 -15.19 0.77
CA ASP A 214 10.32 -15.65 2.13
C ASP A 214 9.72 -14.57 3.05
N LYS A 215 9.76 -13.29 2.65
CA LYS A 215 9.04 -12.20 3.33
C LYS A 215 7.55 -12.18 2.99
N MET A 216 7.07 -13.09 2.14
CA MET A 216 5.67 -13.19 1.74
C MET A 216 4.91 -14.36 2.36
N HIS A 217 3.67 -14.03 2.74
CA HIS A 217 2.68 -14.97 3.22
C HIS A 217 1.40 -14.80 2.40
N ILE A 218 0.93 -15.88 1.75
CA ILE A 218 -0.41 -15.91 1.16
C ILE A 218 -1.23 -16.93 1.94
N SER A 219 -2.40 -16.50 2.40
CA SER A 219 -3.44 -17.41 2.88
C SER A 219 -4.51 -17.48 1.80
N PRO A 220 -4.34 -18.28 0.74
CA PRO A 220 -5.43 -18.48 -0.20
C PRO A 220 -6.58 -19.12 0.59
N ILE A 221 -7.73 -18.44 0.63
CA ILE A 221 -8.97 -19.12 0.93
C ILE A 221 -9.17 -20.11 -0.23
N CYS A 222 -9.18 -21.40 0.11
CA CYS A 222 -9.26 -22.55 -0.78
C CYS A 222 -7.94 -22.92 -1.47
N ILE A 223 -7.26 -23.94 -0.94
CA ILE A 223 -6.75 -24.97 -1.84
C ILE A 223 -7.97 -25.71 -2.36
N LEU A 224 -8.43 -25.35 -3.56
CA LEU A 224 -9.32 -26.22 -4.33
C LEU A 224 -8.54 -27.52 -4.59
N LYS A 225 -8.93 -28.60 -3.92
CA LYS A 225 -8.96 -29.86 -4.64
C LYS A 225 -10.10 -29.71 -5.65
N LEU A 226 -9.76 -29.32 -6.87
CA LEU A 226 -10.65 -29.43 -8.03
C LEU A 226 -11.00 -30.90 -8.18
N ALA A 227 -12.09 -31.32 -7.54
CA ALA A 227 -12.93 -32.40 -7.99
C ALA A 227 -14.22 -31.78 -8.54
N ILE A 228 -14.09 -30.85 -9.50
CA ILE A 228 -15.17 -30.56 -10.43
C ILE A 228 -14.91 -31.44 -11.65
N THR A 229 -15.23 -32.72 -11.49
CA THR A 229 -15.43 -33.62 -12.62
C THR A 229 -16.85 -34.12 -12.52
N ARG A 230 -17.72 -33.53 -13.36
CA ARG A 230 -19.03 -34.05 -13.79
C ARG A 230 -20.09 -34.26 -12.71
N GLN A 231 -20.89 -33.22 -12.44
CA GLN A 231 -22.34 -33.39 -12.19
C GLN A 231 -23.18 -32.27 -12.84
N LEU A 232 -22.77 -31.84 -14.05
CA LEU A 232 -23.65 -31.13 -14.98
C LEU A 232 -23.55 -31.83 -16.33
N LYS A 233 -24.34 -32.90 -16.46
CA LYS A 233 -24.69 -33.74 -17.62
C LYS A 233 -25.24 -35.02 -16.95
N GLN A 234 -26.53 -35.34 -16.96
CA GLN A 234 -27.56 -35.25 -17.99
C GLN A 234 -28.95 -35.39 -17.30
N PRO A 235 -30.04 -35.53 -18.08
CA PRO A 235 -30.84 -34.49 -18.73
C PRO A 235 -31.91 -33.89 -17.80
#